data_AF-A0A2C5YCK3-F1
#
_entry.id   AF-A0A2C5YCK3-F1
#
_cell.length_a   1.000
_cell.length_b   1.000
_cell.length_c   1.000
_cell.angle_alpha   90.00
_cell.angle_beta   90.00
_cell.angle_gamma   90.00
#
_symmetry.space_group_name_H-M   'P 1'
#
loop_
_entity.id
_entity.type
_entity.pdbx_description
1 polymer ?
#
loop_
_entity_poly.entity_id
_entity_poly.type
_entity_poly.pdbx_seq_one_letter_code
_entity_poly.pdbx_strand_id
1 'polypeptide(L)'
;MKICLINSSYEGVDSPFEKYDDLPDPNRYIPKSRHEFVTRWVTKANAEAEIDEICKEKFDMFMNYMWGIESDEVAGVAATRYLESKGVPILTNPSSFLAKTKLDLQRAAYKTGLRVPRDTPGRYPKIVKHSDGYGSLNLDYGSICWDEQSVRERLRLLAREGRSFGTLVQDFIVGTECSAIVIEMGSEVVALTPLHS
;
A
#
# COMPACT_ATOMS: atom_id res chain seq x y z
N MET A 1 -17.76 -12.39 -17.60
CA MET A 1 -16.38 -12.74 -17.23
C MET A 1 -16.35 -13.25 -15.80
N LYS A 2 -15.53 -14.26 -15.54
CA LYS A 2 -15.22 -14.80 -14.21
C LYS A 2 -13.86 -14.23 -13.77
N ILE A 3 -13.88 -13.43 -12.71
CA ILE A 3 -12.75 -12.62 -12.26
C ILE A 3 -12.30 -13.13 -10.89
N CYS A 4 -11.01 -13.41 -10.72
CA CYS A 4 -10.44 -13.78 -9.44
C CYS A 4 -10.09 -12.52 -8.64
N LEU A 5 -10.65 -12.37 -7.43
CA LEU A 5 -10.17 -11.40 -6.44
C LEU A 5 -9.11 -12.09 -5.59
N ILE A 6 -7.84 -11.89 -5.91
CA ILE A 6 -6.74 -12.53 -5.19
C ILE A 6 -6.27 -11.63 -4.05
N ASN A 7 -6.40 -12.10 -2.82
CA ASN A 7 -6.18 -11.32 -1.60
C ASN A 7 -5.06 -11.91 -0.75
N SER A 8 -4.38 -11.05 -0.01
CA SER A 8 -3.50 -11.46 1.09
C SER A 8 -4.31 -12.16 2.18
N SER A 9 -3.95 -13.39 2.53
CA SER A 9 -4.53 -14.08 3.68
C SER A 9 -3.94 -13.54 4.98
N TYR A 10 -4.79 -13.39 6.00
CA TYR A 10 -4.38 -13.14 7.39
C TYR A 10 -4.25 -14.44 8.20
N GLU A 11 -4.49 -15.61 7.59
CA GLU A 11 -4.37 -16.89 8.28
C GLU A 11 -2.95 -17.09 8.83
N GLY A 12 -2.86 -17.37 10.13
CA GLY A 12 -1.60 -17.64 10.80
C GLY A 12 -0.72 -16.42 11.06
N VAL A 13 -1.23 -15.20 10.84
CA VAL A 13 -0.51 -13.95 11.14
C VAL A 13 -1.33 -13.03 12.03
N ASP A 14 -0.65 -12.30 12.92
CA ASP A 14 -1.26 -11.29 13.80
C ASP A 14 -1.29 -9.93 13.06
N SER A 15 -2.13 -9.83 12.03
CA SER A 15 -2.26 -8.62 11.23
C SER A 15 -3.12 -7.57 11.96
N PRO A 16 -2.65 -6.33 12.17
CA PRO A 16 -3.45 -5.30 12.83
C PRO A 16 -4.69 -4.88 12.03
N PHE A 17 -4.77 -5.26 10.75
CA PHE A 17 -5.87 -4.92 9.83
C PHE A 17 -6.98 -5.98 9.77
N GLU A 18 -6.75 -7.19 10.31
CA GLU A 18 -7.73 -8.29 10.23
C GLU A 18 -9.12 -7.88 10.74
N LYS A 19 -9.17 -7.08 11.81
CA LYS A 19 -10.40 -6.57 12.43
C LYS A 19 -11.09 -5.41 11.71
N TYR A 20 -10.44 -4.80 10.71
CA TYR A 20 -10.93 -3.59 10.04
C TYR A 20 -11.29 -3.81 8.57
N ASP A 21 -10.82 -4.89 7.96
CA ASP A 21 -11.08 -5.18 6.53
C ASP A 21 -12.39 -5.93 6.33
N ASP A 22 -13.48 -5.17 6.16
CA ASP A 22 -14.59 -5.69 5.36
C ASP A 22 -14.09 -5.88 3.92
N LEU A 23 -14.04 -7.14 3.48
CA LEU A 23 -13.47 -7.52 2.20
C LEU A 23 -13.95 -6.66 1.03
N PRO A 24 -13.04 -6.14 0.17
CA PRO A 24 -13.41 -5.44 -1.04
C PRO A 24 -14.07 -6.43 -2.01
N ASP A 25 -15.40 -6.52 -1.94
CA ASP A 25 -16.22 -7.41 -2.76
C ASP A 25 -17.05 -6.60 -3.79
N PRO A 26 -16.61 -6.53 -5.06
CA PRO A 26 -17.38 -5.88 -6.12
C PRO A 26 -18.75 -6.51 -6.37
N ASN A 27 -19.04 -7.74 -5.92
CA ASN A 27 -20.38 -8.32 -6.05
C ASN A 27 -21.45 -7.50 -5.29
N ARG A 28 -21.05 -6.67 -4.31
CA ARG A 28 -21.96 -5.74 -3.61
C ARG A 28 -22.57 -4.68 -4.53
N TYR A 29 -21.89 -4.36 -5.63
CA TYR A 29 -22.25 -3.25 -6.53
C TYR A 29 -22.44 -3.68 -7.99
N ILE A 30 -21.89 -4.83 -8.38
CA ILE A 30 -21.92 -5.33 -9.75
C ILE A 30 -22.67 -6.66 -9.79
N PRO A 31 -23.79 -6.77 -10.53
CA PRO A 31 -24.56 -7.99 -10.58
C PRO A 31 -23.79 -9.10 -11.30
N LYS A 32 -24.02 -10.35 -10.87
CA LYS A 32 -23.41 -11.56 -11.45
C LYS A 32 -23.70 -11.73 -12.95
N SER A 33 -24.81 -11.18 -13.45
CA SER A 33 -25.16 -11.16 -14.87
C SER A 33 -24.17 -10.36 -15.72
N ARG A 34 -23.40 -9.45 -15.13
CA ARG A 34 -22.35 -8.66 -15.80
C ARG A 34 -20.97 -9.30 -15.61
N HIS A 35 -20.58 -9.52 -14.36
CA HIS A 35 -19.31 -10.14 -13.99
C HIS A 35 -19.49 -11.03 -12.75
N GLU A 36 -18.82 -12.17 -12.71
CA GLU A 36 -18.74 -13.03 -11.52
C GLU A 36 -17.39 -12.81 -10.85
N PHE A 37 -17.38 -12.33 -9.61
CA PHE A 37 -16.15 -12.17 -8.83
C PHE A 37 -16.02 -13.29 -7.81
N VAL A 38 -14.84 -13.91 -7.77
CA VAL A 38 -14.54 -15.06 -6.91
C VAL A 38 -13.32 -14.75 -6.06
N THR A 39 -13.47 -14.75 -4.75
CA THR A 39 -12.38 -14.48 -3.82
C THR A 39 -11.49 -15.70 -3.64
N ARG A 40 -10.17 -15.48 -3.73
CA ARG A 40 -9.12 -16.43 -3.36
C ARG A 40 -8.11 -15.76 -2.46
N TRP A 41 -7.48 -16.56 -1.62
CA TRP A 41 -6.61 -16.12 -0.56
C TRP A 41 -5.23 -16.72 -0.74
N VAL A 42 -4.22 -15.92 -0.44
CA VAL A 42 -2.82 -16.31 -0.57
C VAL A 42 -2.09 -15.99 0.74
N THR A 43 -1.60 -17.01 1.41
CA THR A 43 -0.70 -16.91 2.56
C THR A 43 0.71 -16.58 2.07
N LYS A 44 1.49 -15.81 2.85
CA LYS A 44 2.87 -15.49 2.46
C LYS A 44 3.74 -16.75 2.35
N ALA A 45 3.55 -17.69 3.27
CA ALA A 45 4.36 -18.90 3.36
C ALA A 45 4.15 -19.88 2.18
N ASN A 46 2.93 -19.95 1.62
CA ASN A 46 2.59 -20.90 0.55
C ASN A 46 2.27 -20.21 -0.78
N ALA A 47 2.67 -18.94 -0.94
CA ALA A 47 2.17 -18.08 -1.99
C ALA A 47 2.29 -18.68 -3.39
N GLU A 48 3.43 -19.28 -3.72
CA GLU A 48 3.66 -19.87 -5.04
C GLU A 48 2.72 -21.06 -5.31
N ALA A 49 2.60 -21.98 -4.35
CA ALA A 49 1.76 -23.17 -4.47
C ALA A 49 0.27 -22.81 -4.56
N GLU A 50 -0.19 -21.86 -3.75
CA GLU A 50 -1.58 -21.40 -3.77
C GLU A 50 -1.89 -20.66 -5.08
N ILE A 51 -0.99 -19.79 -5.56
CA ILE A 51 -1.14 -19.12 -6.86
C ILE A 51 -1.20 -20.15 -8.00
N ASP A 52 -0.41 -21.22 -7.94
CA ASP A 52 -0.44 -22.30 -8.94
C ASP A 52 -1.79 -22.99 -8.98
N GLU A 53 -2.36 -23.31 -7.81
CA GLU A 53 -3.70 -23.92 -7.74
C GLU A 53 -4.79 -22.96 -8.23
N ILE A 54 -4.74 -21.69 -7.82
CA ILE A 54 -5.69 -20.68 -8.26
C ILE A 54 -5.62 -20.50 -9.79
N CYS A 55 -4.43 -20.49 -10.39
CA CYS A 55 -4.27 -20.34 -11.84
C CYS A 55 -4.80 -21.54 -12.64
N LYS A 56 -5.00 -22.71 -12.02
CA LYS A 56 -5.69 -23.85 -12.66
C LYS A 56 -7.20 -23.62 -12.75
N GLU A 57 -7.75 -22.79 -11.87
CA GLU A 57 -9.14 -22.37 -11.98
C GLU A 57 -9.27 -21.41 -13.17
N LYS A 58 -10.03 -21.79 -14.18
CA LYS A 58 -10.20 -20.99 -15.41
C LYS A 58 -10.86 -19.64 -15.10
N PHE A 59 -10.05 -18.60 -14.93
CA PHE A 59 -10.46 -17.20 -14.78
C PHE A 59 -10.10 -16.42 -16.04
N ASP A 60 -10.91 -15.41 -16.36
CA ASP A 60 -10.63 -14.50 -17.48
C ASP A 60 -9.56 -13.47 -17.11
N MET A 61 -9.48 -13.11 -15.81
CA MET A 61 -8.62 -12.05 -15.29
C MET A 61 -8.50 -12.11 -13.76
N PHE A 62 -7.46 -11.50 -13.23
CA PHE A 62 -7.19 -11.34 -11.81
C PHE A 62 -7.26 -9.86 -11.40
N MET A 63 -7.92 -9.57 -10.29
CA MET A 63 -7.80 -8.30 -9.58
C MET A 63 -6.91 -8.53 -8.37
N ASN A 64 -5.71 -7.95 -8.38
CA ASN A 64 -4.73 -8.13 -7.32
C ASN A 64 -5.00 -7.19 -6.14
N TYR A 65 -5.50 -7.75 -5.05
CA TYR A 65 -5.66 -7.09 -3.76
C TYR A 65 -4.63 -7.54 -2.72
N MET A 66 -3.61 -8.29 -3.13
CA MET A 66 -2.46 -8.49 -2.27
C MET A 66 -1.77 -7.15 -2.02
N TRP A 67 -1.35 -6.91 -0.78
CA TRP A 67 -0.88 -5.59 -0.36
C TRP A 67 0.46 -5.57 0.38
N GLY A 68 0.91 -6.71 0.90
CA GLY A 68 2.13 -6.77 1.72
C GLY A 68 3.36 -6.20 1.00
N ILE A 69 4.19 -5.45 1.73
CA ILE A 69 5.56 -5.17 1.33
C ILE A 69 6.48 -6.29 1.82
N GLU A 70 7.77 -6.26 1.46
CA GLU A 70 8.71 -7.35 1.78
C GLU A 70 8.80 -7.64 3.29
N SER A 71 8.66 -6.60 4.12
CA SER A 71 8.70 -6.68 5.59
C SER A 71 7.39 -7.09 6.26
N ASP A 72 6.28 -7.21 5.52
CA ASP A 72 4.99 -7.62 6.08
C ASP A 72 4.84 -9.15 6.09
N GLU A 73 4.13 -9.71 7.06
CA GLU A 73 3.93 -11.16 7.16
C GLU A 73 2.87 -11.72 6.20
N VAL A 74 2.23 -10.86 5.40
CA VAL A 74 1.19 -11.25 4.44
C VAL A 74 1.71 -11.32 3.01
N ALA A 75 1.01 -12.05 2.13
CA ALA A 75 1.34 -12.09 0.72
C ALA A 75 1.29 -10.69 0.10
N GLY A 76 2.16 -10.41 -0.86
CA GLY A 76 2.46 -9.04 -1.23
C GLY A 76 3.34 -8.91 -2.47
N VAL A 77 4.39 -8.11 -2.40
CA VAL A 77 5.33 -7.85 -3.51
C VAL A 77 5.83 -9.14 -4.17
N ALA A 78 6.40 -10.08 -3.40
CA ALA A 78 6.96 -11.33 -3.94
C ALA A 78 5.88 -12.23 -4.58
N ALA A 79 4.75 -12.41 -3.90
CA ALA A 79 3.60 -13.16 -4.42
C ALA A 79 3.03 -12.53 -5.70
N THR A 80 2.97 -11.20 -5.75
CA THR A 80 2.51 -10.45 -6.94
C THR A 80 3.47 -10.65 -8.12
N ARG A 81 4.79 -10.59 -7.90
CA ARG A 81 5.78 -10.90 -8.95
C ARG A 81 5.60 -12.32 -9.48
N TYR A 82 5.32 -13.28 -8.59
CA TYR A 82 5.05 -14.66 -9.00
C TYR A 82 3.78 -14.78 -9.84
N LEU A 83 2.68 -14.13 -9.42
CA LEU A 83 1.44 -14.07 -10.20
C LEU A 83 1.66 -13.44 -11.58
N GLU A 84 2.40 -12.32 -11.66
CA GLU A 84 2.77 -11.66 -12.92
C GLU A 84 3.55 -12.61 -13.84
N SER A 85 4.43 -13.45 -13.29
CA SER A 85 5.20 -14.43 -14.06
C SER A 85 4.35 -15.51 -14.73
N LYS A 86 3.10 -15.72 -14.29
CA LYS A 86 2.15 -16.66 -14.90
C LYS A 86 1.60 -16.17 -16.25
N GLY A 87 1.84 -14.90 -16.60
CA GLY A 87 1.33 -14.31 -17.84
C GLY A 87 -0.20 -14.18 -17.87
N VAL A 88 -0.84 -14.20 -16.70
CA VAL A 88 -2.29 -13.99 -16.58
C VAL A 88 -2.62 -12.49 -16.65
N PRO A 89 -3.79 -12.09 -17.17
CA PRO A 89 -4.23 -10.70 -17.11
C PRO A 89 -4.46 -10.26 -15.66
N ILE A 90 -3.77 -9.21 -15.23
CA ILE A 90 -3.86 -8.66 -13.87
C ILE A 90 -4.30 -7.20 -13.95
N LEU A 91 -5.28 -6.85 -13.13
CA LEU A 91 -5.63 -5.47 -12.78
C LEU A 91 -5.17 -5.15 -11.37
N THR A 92 -5.23 -3.86 -11.05
CA THR A 92 -4.88 -3.27 -9.75
C THR A 92 -3.42 -3.48 -9.40
N ASN A 93 -3.07 -3.57 -8.12
CA ASN A 93 -1.72 -3.38 -7.56
C ASN A 93 -0.63 -4.20 -8.29
N PRO A 94 0.16 -3.62 -9.21
CA PRO A 94 1.29 -4.34 -9.79
C PRO A 94 2.44 -4.41 -8.77
N SER A 95 3.32 -5.40 -8.89
CA SER A 95 4.46 -5.55 -7.97
C SER A 95 5.38 -4.32 -8.00
N SER A 96 5.51 -3.69 -9.17
CA SER A 96 6.28 -2.46 -9.37
C SER A 96 5.75 -1.23 -8.63
N PHE A 97 4.46 -1.25 -8.26
CA PHE A 97 3.83 -0.24 -7.42
C PHE A 97 3.91 -0.62 -5.94
N LEU A 98 3.59 -1.87 -5.59
CA LEU A 98 3.68 -2.36 -4.21
C LEU A 98 5.10 -2.22 -3.63
N ALA A 99 6.13 -2.39 -4.46
CA ALA A 99 7.51 -2.25 -4.02
C ALA A 99 7.97 -0.79 -3.77
N LYS A 100 7.13 0.22 -4.02
CA LYS A 100 7.51 1.62 -3.86
C LYS A 100 7.48 2.05 -2.39
N THR A 101 8.54 2.73 -1.96
CA THR A 101 8.58 3.39 -0.66
C THR A 101 8.04 4.82 -0.74
N LYS A 102 7.77 5.45 0.41
CA LYS A 102 7.45 6.89 0.45
C LYS A 102 8.56 7.76 -0.14
N LEU A 103 9.82 7.32 -0.06
CA LEU A 103 10.96 8.02 -0.68
C LEU A 103 10.87 7.96 -2.20
N ASP A 104 10.47 6.83 -2.77
CA ASP A 104 10.27 6.69 -4.22
C ASP A 104 9.13 7.57 -4.72
N LEU A 105 8.01 7.59 -3.97
CA LEU A 105 6.86 8.45 -4.26
C LEU A 105 7.22 9.94 -4.14
N GLN A 106 8.01 10.33 -3.13
CA GLN A 106 8.48 11.71 -2.98
C GLN A 106 9.36 12.13 -4.17
N ARG A 107 10.29 11.26 -4.61
CA ARG A 107 11.13 11.51 -5.79
C ARG A 107 10.28 11.63 -7.07
N ALA A 108 9.25 10.79 -7.22
CA ALA A 108 8.34 10.87 -8.36
C ALA A 108 7.56 12.20 -8.36
N ALA A 109 7.04 12.62 -7.21
CA ALA A 109 6.33 13.89 -7.05
C ALA A 109 7.21 15.10 -7.40
N TYR A 110 8.49 15.09 -7.01
CA TYR A 110 9.41 16.17 -7.38
C TYR A 110 9.62 16.29 -8.88
N LYS A 111 9.67 15.16 -9.60
CA LYS A 111 9.85 15.15 -11.06
C LYS A 111 8.64 15.73 -11.81
N THR A 112 7.45 15.69 -11.22
CA THR A 112 6.21 16.21 -11.82
C THR A 112 5.87 17.63 -11.36
N GLY A 113 6.68 18.23 -10.48
CA GLY A 113 6.41 19.55 -9.91
C GLY A 113 5.31 19.55 -8.83
N LEU A 114 4.87 18.37 -8.36
CA LEU A 114 3.91 18.28 -7.28
C LEU A 114 4.55 18.78 -5.97
N ARG A 115 3.82 19.65 -5.25
CA ARG A 115 4.28 20.17 -3.96
C ARG A 115 4.15 19.07 -2.90
N VAL A 116 5.29 18.66 -2.37
CA VAL A 116 5.39 17.76 -1.21
C VAL A 116 6.13 18.47 -0.08
N PRO A 117 5.80 18.17 1.20
CA PRO A 117 6.60 18.66 2.32
C PRO A 117 8.07 18.26 2.18
N ARG A 118 8.96 19.24 2.40
CA ARG A 118 10.42 19.09 2.31
C ARG A 118 11.00 18.86 3.71
N ASP A 119 12.29 18.57 3.80
CA ASP A 119 13.02 18.69 5.07
C ASP A 119 13.72 20.07 5.12
N THR A 120 12.99 21.12 5.48
CA THR A 120 13.53 22.49 5.42
C THR A 120 14.42 22.77 6.65
N PRO A 121 15.70 23.17 6.49
CA PRO A 121 16.58 23.43 7.63
C PRO A 121 16.02 24.50 8.57
N GLY A 122 16.06 24.24 9.88
CA GLY A 122 15.58 25.15 10.92
C GLY A 122 14.06 25.29 11.04
N ARG A 123 13.28 24.61 10.19
CA ARG A 123 11.81 24.66 10.23
C ARG A 123 11.24 23.49 11.02
N TYR A 124 10.45 23.80 12.04
CA TYR A 124 9.77 22.84 12.90
C TYR A 124 8.28 23.23 13.10
N PRO A 125 7.41 22.27 13.45
CA PRO A 125 7.68 20.85 13.69
C PRO A 125 7.97 20.05 12.41
N LYS A 126 8.60 18.89 12.57
CA LYS A 126 8.87 17.88 11.53
C LYS A 126 8.20 16.57 11.89
N ILE A 127 7.78 15.79 10.91
CA ILE A 127 7.37 14.40 11.10
C ILE A 127 8.48 13.46 10.64
N VAL A 128 8.80 12.47 11.48
CA VAL A 128 9.84 11.46 11.24
C VAL A 128 9.19 10.08 11.26
N LYS A 129 9.26 9.35 10.13
CA LYS A 129 8.58 8.05 9.96
C LYS A 129 9.34 7.09 9.07
N HIS A 130 9.11 5.79 9.24
CA HIS A 130 9.63 4.78 8.31
C HIS A 130 9.15 5.02 6.88
N SER A 131 10.03 4.81 5.90
CA SER A 131 9.69 5.02 4.49
C SER A 131 8.71 3.97 3.96
N ASP A 132 8.67 2.79 4.58
CA ASP A 132 7.90 1.61 4.17
C ASP A 132 6.61 1.39 4.98
N GLY A 133 6.40 2.13 6.08
CA GLY A 133 5.18 2.01 6.88
C GLY A 133 3.88 2.42 6.16
N TYR A 134 2.75 1.98 6.66
CA TYR A 134 1.41 2.28 6.11
C TYR A 134 0.39 2.28 7.25
N GLY A 135 -0.83 2.76 6.98
CA GLY A 135 -1.91 2.79 7.97
C GLY A 135 -1.57 3.52 9.29
N SER A 136 -0.60 4.43 9.27
CA SER A 136 -0.03 5.07 10.46
C SER A 136 0.53 4.10 11.51
N LEU A 137 0.81 2.84 11.14
CA LEU A 137 1.49 1.90 12.01
C LEU A 137 2.86 2.44 12.42
N ASN A 138 3.19 2.31 13.71
CA ASN A 138 4.41 2.81 14.33
C ASN A 138 4.53 4.35 14.34
N LEU A 139 3.43 5.08 14.12
CA LEU A 139 3.33 6.50 14.42
C LEU A 139 2.74 6.73 15.80
N ASP A 140 3.34 7.67 16.50
CA ASP A 140 2.94 8.16 17.82
C ASP A 140 3.15 9.68 17.86
N TYR A 141 2.77 10.33 18.97
CA TYR A 141 3.03 11.76 19.13
C TYR A 141 4.52 12.13 19.09
N GLY A 142 5.41 11.20 19.46
CA GLY A 142 6.87 11.36 19.35
C GLY A 142 7.39 11.33 17.90
N SER A 143 6.54 10.98 16.94
CA SER A 143 6.84 11.08 15.51
C SER A 143 6.80 12.52 15.01
N ILE A 144 6.19 13.45 15.77
CA ILE A 144 6.21 14.89 15.52
C ILE A 144 7.28 15.53 16.39
N CYS A 145 8.39 15.92 15.77
CA CYS A 145 9.58 16.49 16.40
C CYS A 145 9.56 18.01 16.31
N TRP A 146 9.71 18.69 17.45
CA TRP A 146 9.57 20.16 17.55
C TRP A 146 10.90 20.91 17.43
N ASP A 147 12.01 20.19 17.40
CA ASP A 147 13.36 20.72 17.31
C ASP A 147 14.34 19.69 16.72
N GLU A 148 15.60 20.11 16.53
CA GLU A 148 16.63 19.25 15.94
C GLU A 148 16.98 18.06 16.83
N GLN A 149 16.94 18.26 18.15
CA GLN A 149 17.28 17.21 19.11
C GLN A 149 16.26 16.06 19.03
N SER A 150 14.97 16.38 19.06
CA SER A 150 13.89 15.40 18.95
C SER A 150 13.90 14.66 17.61
N VAL A 151 14.27 15.33 16.51
CA VAL A 151 14.49 14.65 15.21
C VAL A 151 15.63 13.62 15.32
N ARG A 152 16.78 14.02 15.87
CA ARG A 152 17.94 13.12 16.01
C ARG A 152 17.62 11.93 16.91
N GLU A 153 16.88 12.15 17.99
CA GLU A 153 16.44 11.08 18.91
C GLU A 153 15.48 10.11 18.22
N ARG A 154 14.49 10.62 17.48
CA ARG A 154 13.56 9.77 16.73
C ARG A 154 14.26 8.98 15.63
N LEU A 155 15.20 9.59 14.90
CA LEU A 155 16.01 8.88 13.90
C LEU A 155 16.82 7.73 14.52
N ARG A 156 17.41 7.93 15.70
CA ARG A 156 18.13 6.85 16.42
C ARG A 156 17.20 5.74 16.86
N LEU A 157 15.99 6.06 17.30
CA LEU A 157 14.98 5.06 17.66
C LEU A 157 14.61 4.20 16.44
N LEU A 158 14.23 4.84 15.33
CA LEU A 158 13.85 4.12 14.11
C LEU A 158 15.01 3.31 13.52
N ALA A 159 16.25 3.81 13.62
CA ALA A 159 17.44 3.06 13.20
C ALA A 159 17.67 1.78 14.02
N ARG A 160 17.33 1.78 15.33
CA ARG A 160 17.47 0.60 16.20
C ARG A 160 16.45 -0.50 15.86
N GLU A 161 15.34 -0.15 15.24
CA GLU A 161 14.34 -1.11 14.78
C GLU A 161 14.83 -1.92 13.57
N GLY A 162 15.95 -1.54 12.95
CA GLY A 162 16.65 -2.36 11.96
C GLY A 162 15.93 -2.52 10.63
N ARG A 163 14.96 -1.65 10.31
CA ARG A 163 14.24 -1.69 9.03
C ARG A 163 15.15 -1.26 7.87
N SER A 164 15.08 -1.99 6.76
CA SER A 164 15.97 -1.82 5.60
C SER A 164 15.59 -0.66 4.67
N PHE A 165 14.35 -0.17 4.74
CA PHE A 165 13.81 0.77 3.75
C PHE A 165 14.11 2.25 4.02
N GLY A 166 14.72 2.55 5.17
CA GLY A 166 15.11 3.91 5.55
C GLY A 166 14.00 4.76 6.16
N THR A 167 14.30 6.03 6.41
CA THR A 167 13.44 6.95 7.16
C THR A 167 13.15 8.20 6.34
N LEU A 168 11.95 8.74 6.49
CA LEU A 168 11.50 9.98 5.89
C LEU A 168 11.38 11.07 6.97
N VAL A 169 11.99 12.22 6.71
CA VAL A 169 11.87 13.45 7.51
C VAL A 169 11.22 14.51 6.64
N GLN A 170 10.15 15.13 7.15
CA GLN A 170 9.40 16.17 6.42
C GLN A 170 8.91 17.25 7.37
N ASP A 171 8.79 18.48 6.88
CA ASP A 171 8.07 19.57 7.54
C ASP A 171 6.65 19.09 7.86
N PHE A 172 6.25 19.18 9.12
CA PHE A 172 4.91 18.79 9.53
C PHE A 172 3.91 19.86 9.09
N ILE A 173 2.81 19.42 8.47
CA ILE A 173 1.77 20.32 7.99
C ILE A 173 0.63 20.29 9.00
N VAL A 174 0.44 21.41 9.71
CA VAL A 174 -0.71 21.61 10.57
C VAL A 174 -1.87 22.10 9.70
N GLY A 175 -3.00 21.41 9.76
CA GLY A 175 -4.20 21.82 9.03
C GLY A 175 -5.11 20.65 8.71
N THR A 176 -5.99 20.89 7.74
CA THR A 176 -6.99 19.92 7.27
C THR A 176 -6.36 18.87 6.38
N GLU A 177 -6.71 17.61 6.61
CA GLU A 177 -6.42 16.50 5.72
C GLU A 177 -7.57 16.33 4.72
N CYS A 178 -7.25 15.98 3.48
CA CYS A 178 -8.24 15.71 2.44
C CYS A 178 -7.82 14.44 1.70
N SER A 179 -8.78 13.58 1.41
CA SER A 179 -8.58 12.37 0.59
C SER A 179 -9.37 12.47 -0.70
N ALA A 180 -8.75 12.14 -1.83
CA ALA A 180 -9.40 12.12 -3.13
C ALA A 180 -9.24 10.75 -3.78
N ILE A 181 -10.30 10.27 -4.42
CA ILE A 181 -10.26 9.07 -5.26
C ILE A 181 -10.03 9.54 -6.69
N VAL A 182 -9.00 8.99 -7.34
CA VAL A 182 -8.68 9.26 -8.75
C VAL A 182 -8.91 7.98 -9.54
N ILE A 183 -9.67 8.10 -10.63
CA ILE A 183 -10.00 7.00 -11.53
C ILE A 183 -9.37 7.29 -12.88
N GLU A 184 -8.55 6.37 -13.36
CA GLU A 184 -7.99 6.39 -14.72
C GLU A 184 -8.78 5.39 -15.58
N MET A 185 -9.36 5.87 -16.68
CA MET A 185 -10.16 5.10 -17.64
C MET A 185 -9.65 5.36 -19.06
N GLY A 186 -8.70 4.53 -19.52
CA GLY A 186 -8.07 4.73 -20.82
C GLY A 186 -7.21 5.99 -20.82
N SER A 187 -7.56 6.99 -21.64
CA SER A 187 -6.86 8.29 -21.66
C SER A 187 -7.44 9.30 -20.67
N GLU A 188 -8.58 9.01 -20.05
CA GLU A 188 -9.28 9.94 -19.17
C GLU A 188 -8.86 9.72 -17.71
N VAL A 189 -8.52 10.81 -17.03
CA VAL A 189 -8.23 10.81 -15.59
C VAL A 189 -9.25 11.70 -14.89
N VAL A 190 -10.07 11.11 -14.02
CA VAL A 190 -11.13 11.80 -13.29
C VAL A 190 -10.85 11.73 -11.80
N ALA A 191 -10.74 12.90 -11.15
CA ALA A 191 -10.72 13.00 -9.70
C ALA A 191 -12.16 13.16 -9.19
N LEU A 192 -12.57 12.31 -8.25
CA LEU A 192 -13.84 12.45 -7.55
C LEU A 192 -13.77 13.59 -6.53
N THR A 193 -14.93 14.08 -6.09
CA THR A 193 -15.03 15.08 -5.02
C THR A 193 -14.25 14.61 -3.79
N PRO A 194 -13.27 15.40 -3.29
CA PRO A 194 -12.52 15.02 -2.11
C PRO A 194 -13.39 14.88 -0.86
N LEU A 195 -13.03 13.93 -0.01
CA LEU A 195 -13.55 13.79 1.34
C LEU A 195 -12.66 14.61 2.28
N HIS A 196 -13.30 15.43 3.13
CA HIS A 196 -12.65 16.19 4.18
C HIS A 196 -12.83 15.45 5.51
N SER A 197 -11.73 15.28 6.25
CA SER A 197 -11.72 14.73 7.61
C SER A 197 -11.43 15.79 8.67
#